data_AF-A0A3P8JMA1-F1
#
_entry.id   AF-A0A3P8JMA1-F1
#
_cell.length_a   1.000
_cell.length_b   1.000
_cell.length_c   1.000
_cell.angle_alpha   90.00
_cell.angle_beta   90.00
_cell.angle_gamma   90.00
#
_symmetry.space_group_name_H-M   'P 1'
#
loop_
_entity.id
_entity.type
_entity.pdbx_description
1 polymer ?
#
loop_
_entity_poly.entity_id
_entity_poly.type
_entity_poly.pdbx_seq_one_letter_code
_entity_poly.pdbx_strand_id
1 'polypeptide(L)'
;MFSIEQAKLMATKLRNSLESRNVTIPHSSALEIVAQQLGYKDWNTAAARLDPPAAPAAVSFEKSIPILRMFDERKAREFYVDFLAFSVEFEHRFAPDLPLYLGIGETACRFTSLNITATPARVRQFSYRCATLNYSGMS
;
A
#
# COMPACT_ATOMS: atom_id res chain seq x y z
N MET A 1 -20.72 0.92 -23.21
CA MET A 1 -21.22 0.50 -21.88
C MET A 1 -20.67 1.52 -20.89
N PHE A 2 -21.53 2.32 -20.27
CA PHE A 2 -21.12 3.39 -19.35
C PHE A 2 -21.05 2.82 -17.94
N SER A 3 -20.00 3.17 -17.18
CA SER A 3 -19.89 2.74 -15.78
C SER A 3 -20.58 3.70 -14.81
N ILE A 4 -20.98 3.19 -13.65
CA ILE A 4 -21.56 4.00 -12.57
C ILE A 4 -20.60 5.12 -12.12
N GLU A 5 -19.29 4.86 -12.10
CA GLU A 5 -18.28 5.87 -11.74
C GLU A 5 -18.21 7.01 -12.76
N GLN A 6 -18.22 6.68 -14.05
CA GLN A 6 -18.22 7.68 -15.12
C GLN A 6 -19.46 8.57 -15.02
N ALA A 7 -20.64 7.99 -14.77
CA ALA A 7 -21.87 8.76 -14.61
C ALA A 7 -21.84 9.67 -13.36
N LYS A 8 -21.32 9.20 -12.22
CA LYS A 8 -21.14 10.04 -11.02
C LYS A 8 -20.12 11.16 -11.24
N LEU A 9 -19.05 10.89 -11.99
CA LEU A 9 -18.07 11.89 -12.38
C LEU A 9 -18.70 12.98 -13.25
N MET A 10 -19.54 12.59 -14.22
CA MET A 10 -20.30 13.53 -15.05
C MET A 10 -21.22 14.42 -14.21
N ALA A 11 -21.95 13.86 -13.24
CA ALA A 11 -22.84 14.63 -12.36
C ALA A 11 -22.05 15.64 -11.50
N THR A 12 -20.88 15.24 -11.02
CA THR A 12 -19.98 16.12 -10.26
C THR A 12 -19.47 17.26 -11.13
N LYS A 13 -19.00 16.96 -12.35
CA LYS A 13 -18.53 17.96 -13.31
C LYS A 13 -19.65 18.93 -13.72
N LEU A 14 -20.84 18.40 -13.98
CA LEU A 14 -22.03 19.19 -14.32
C LEU A 14 -22.35 20.19 -13.20
N ARG A 15 -22.42 19.71 -11.95
CA ARG A 15 -22.69 20.57 -10.79
C ARG A 15 -21.65 21.69 -10.66
N ASN A 16 -20.37 21.35 -10.73
CA ASN A 16 -19.29 22.34 -10.63
C ASN A 16 -19.34 23.37 -11.78
N SER A 17 -19.74 22.94 -12.98
CA SER A 17 -19.91 23.84 -14.13
C SER A 17 -21.13 24.76 -14.03
N LEU A 18 -22.17 24.36 -13.29
CA LEU A 18 -23.36 25.19 -13.06
C LEU A 18 -23.12 26.19 -11.92
N GLU A 19 -22.36 25.77 -10.90
CA GLU A 19 -21.97 26.63 -9.79
C GLU A 19 -21.16 27.84 -10.27
N SER A 20 -20.26 27.68 -11.25
CA SER A 20 -19.53 28.80 -11.86
C SER A 20 -20.41 29.81 -12.60
N ARG A 21 -21.67 29.44 -12.88
CA ARG A 21 -22.70 30.29 -13.50
C ARG A 21 -23.73 30.78 -12.48
N ASN A 22 -23.42 30.69 -11.17
CA ASN A 22 -24.33 31.00 -10.07
C ASN A 22 -25.62 30.16 -10.04
N VAL A 23 -25.60 28.95 -10.60
CA VAL A 23 -26.71 28.00 -10.54
C VAL A 23 -26.32 26.84 -9.60
N THR A 24 -26.81 26.89 -8.37
CA THR A 24 -26.58 25.81 -7.39
C THR A 24 -27.68 24.77 -7.50
N ILE A 25 -27.30 23.53 -7.80
CA ILE A 25 -28.22 22.37 -7.77
C ILE A 25 -27.72 21.32 -6.78
N PRO A 26 -28.64 20.58 -6.11
CA PRO A 26 -28.24 19.47 -5.27
C PRO A 26 -27.67 18.32 -6.11
N HIS A 27 -26.80 17.51 -5.49
CA HIS A 27 -26.12 16.41 -6.19
C HIS A 27 -27.10 15.38 -6.79
N SER A 28 -28.21 15.11 -6.09
CA SER A 28 -29.28 14.23 -6.59
C SER A 28 -29.87 14.75 -7.90
N SER A 29 -30.19 16.04 -8.03
CA SER A 29 -30.69 16.62 -9.29
C SER A 29 -29.67 16.54 -10.42
N ALA A 30 -28.37 16.66 -10.13
CA ALA A 30 -27.33 16.47 -11.13
C ALA A 30 -27.28 15.02 -11.65
N LEU A 31 -27.48 14.03 -10.77
CA LEU A 31 -27.57 12.62 -11.15
C LEU A 31 -28.79 12.34 -12.02
N GLU A 32 -29.94 12.95 -11.73
CA GLU A 32 -31.14 12.83 -12.56
C GLU A 32 -30.93 13.40 -13.97
N ILE A 33 -30.28 14.57 -14.09
CA ILE A 33 -29.95 15.17 -15.40
C ILE A 33 -29.03 14.24 -16.19
N VAL A 34 -28.00 13.68 -15.56
CA VAL A 34 -27.09 12.74 -16.22
C VAL A 34 -27.81 11.45 -16.63
N ALA A 35 -28.73 10.93 -15.80
CA ALA A 35 -29.53 9.76 -16.15
C ALA A 35 -30.39 10.01 -17.40
N GLN A 36 -31.03 11.17 -17.49
CA GLN A 36 -31.82 11.58 -18.67
C GLN A 36 -30.95 11.76 -19.91
N GLN A 37 -29.74 12.33 -19.78
CA GLN A 37 -28.77 12.45 -20.88
C GLN A 37 -28.31 11.09 -21.42
N LEU A 38 -28.25 10.08 -20.55
CA LEU A 38 -27.93 8.70 -20.92
C LEU A 38 -29.17 7.93 -21.46
N GLY A 39 -30.35 8.56 -21.51
CA GLY A 39 -31.58 7.98 -22.02
C GLY A 39 -32.39 7.17 -20.99
N TYR A 40 -32.08 7.29 -19.70
CA TYR A 40 -32.84 6.66 -18.63
C TYR A 40 -33.87 7.62 -18.03
N LYS A 41 -34.94 7.06 -17.46
CA LYS A 41 -36.04 7.83 -16.84
C LYS A 41 -35.60 8.57 -15.57
N ASP A 42 -34.81 7.89 -14.75
CA ASP A 42 -34.34 8.35 -13.45
C ASP A 42 -32.99 7.70 -13.09
N TRP A 43 -32.32 8.26 -12.09
CA TRP A 43 -31.03 7.74 -11.63
C TRP A 43 -31.11 6.30 -11.14
N ASN A 44 -32.22 5.89 -10.50
CA ASN A 44 -32.37 4.52 -9.99
C ASN A 44 -32.33 3.49 -11.13
N THR A 45 -33.01 3.78 -12.24
CA THR A 45 -33.02 2.95 -13.44
C THR A 45 -31.65 2.93 -14.12
N ALA A 46 -30.97 4.08 -14.17
CA ALA A 46 -29.62 4.18 -14.71
C ALA A 46 -28.64 3.35 -13.87
N ALA A 47 -28.58 3.55 -12.54
CA ALA A 47 -27.67 2.85 -11.65
C ALA A 47 -27.85 1.32 -11.65
N ALA A 48 -29.06 0.82 -11.92
CA ALA A 48 -29.33 -0.60 -12.05
C ALA A 48 -28.88 -1.21 -13.40
N ARG A 49 -28.71 -0.38 -14.44
CA ARG A 49 -28.35 -0.82 -15.80
C ARG A 49 -26.91 -0.49 -16.20
N LEU A 50 -26.28 0.47 -15.53
CA LEU A 50 -24.89 0.84 -15.72
C LEU A 50 -23.97 -0.23 -15.13
N ASP A 51 -22.78 -0.33 -15.71
CA ASP A 51 -21.80 -1.31 -15.22
C ASP A 51 -21.37 -0.92 -13.80
N PRO A 52 -21.40 -1.87 -12.85
CA PRO A 52 -20.87 -1.62 -11.51
C PRO A 52 -19.40 -1.21 -11.60
N PRO A 53 -18.90 -0.44 -10.62
CA PRO A 53 -17.47 -0.17 -10.55
C PRO A 53 -16.74 -1.49 -10.65
N ALA A 54 -15.71 -1.55 -11.50
CA ALA A 54 -14.84 -2.70 -11.55
C ALA A 54 -14.40 -3.00 -10.11
N ALA A 55 -14.61 -4.24 -9.65
CA ALA A 55 -14.16 -4.63 -8.33
C ALA A 55 -12.72 -4.15 -8.17
N PRO A 56 -12.37 -3.49 -7.05
CA PRO A 56 -11.00 -3.03 -6.86
C PRO A 56 -10.09 -4.21 -7.16
N ALA A 57 -9.11 -4.01 -8.04
CA ALA A 57 -8.11 -5.02 -8.36
C ALA A 57 -7.68 -5.66 -7.04
N ALA A 58 -7.80 -6.99 -6.96
CA ALA A 58 -7.62 -7.75 -5.72
C ALA A 58 -6.43 -7.16 -4.97
N VAL A 59 -6.64 -6.76 -3.71
CA VAL A 59 -5.60 -6.18 -2.87
C VAL A 59 -4.43 -7.16 -2.84
N SER A 60 -3.41 -6.89 -3.64
CA SER A 60 -2.19 -7.68 -3.67
C SER A 60 -1.32 -7.14 -2.55
N PHE A 61 -1.25 -7.88 -1.44
CA PHE A 61 -0.27 -7.59 -0.42
C PHE A 61 1.12 -7.87 -1.03
N GLU A 62 1.93 -6.83 -1.17
CA GLU A 62 3.36 -7.04 -1.34
C GLU A 62 3.87 -7.89 -0.17
N LYS A 63 4.91 -8.68 -0.44
CA LYS A 63 5.49 -9.62 0.51
C LYS A 63 5.70 -8.96 1.87
N SER A 64 5.02 -9.47 2.90
CA SER A 64 5.15 -8.94 4.26
C SER A 64 6.58 -9.16 4.74
N ILE A 65 7.22 -8.10 5.24
CA ILE A 65 8.53 -8.15 5.88
C ILE A 65 8.27 -8.14 7.39
N PRO A 66 8.27 -9.29 8.08
CA PRO A 66 8.07 -9.32 9.51
C PRO A 66 9.26 -8.67 10.23
N ILE A 67 8.97 -7.91 11.28
CA ILE A 67 9.97 -7.38 12.19
C ILE A 67 10.00 -8.29 13.41
N LEU A 68 11.09 -9.02 13.58
CA LEU A 68 11.29 -9.92 14.71
C LEU A 68 12.19 -9.24 15.75
N ARG A 69 11.98 -9.50 17.04
CA ARG A 69 12.81 -8.93 18.12
C ARG A 69 13.52 -10.04 18.89
N MET A 70 14.84 -9.96 18.97
CA MET A 70 15.68 -10.88 19.76
C MET A 70 16.53 -10.09 20.76
N PHE A 71 16.89 -10.69 21.90
CA PHE A 71 17.67 -10.00 22.94
C PHE A 71 19.16 -10.39 22.95
N ASP A 72 19.47 -11.57 22.40
CA ASP A 72 20.81 -12.12 22.34
C ASP A 72 21.25 -12.22 20.88
N GLU A 73 22.27 -11.43 20.53
CA GLU A 73 22.82 -11.37 19.17
C GLU A 73 23.44 -12.69 18.72
N ARG A 74 24.13 -13.37 19.63
CA ARG A 74 24.84 -14.60 19.27
C ARG A 74 23.84 -15.70 18.95
N LYS A 75 22.82 -15.83 19.80
CA LYS A 75 21.71 -16.78 19.56
C LYS A 75 20.89 -16.44 18.33
N ALA A 76 20.72 -15.16 18.00
CA ALA A 76 20.09 -14.75 16.74
C ALA A 76 20.87 -15.29 15.53
N ARG A 77 22.19 -15.10 15.50
CA ARG A 77 23.02 -15.58 14.38
C ARG A 77 23.03 -17.11 14.30
N GLU A 78 23.23 -17.79 15.43
CA GLU A 78 23.20 -19.26 15.50
C GLU A 78 21.87 -19.82 14.98
N PHE A 79 20.74 -19.20 15.32
CA PHE A 79 19.44 -19.69 14.90
C PHE A 79 19.10 -19.33 13.44
N TYR A 80 19.24 -18.06 13.06
CA TYR A 80 18.77 -17.60 11.75
C TYR A 80 19.79 -17.84 10.63
N VAL A 81 21.08 -17.70 10.91
CA VAL A 81 22.14 -17.87 9.91
C VAL A 81 22.62 -19.32 9.90
N ASP A 82 23.00 -19.87 11.05
CA ASP A 82 23.64 -21.19 11.07
C ASP A 82 22.63 -22.35 11.00
N PHE A 83 21.48 -22.25 11.70
CA PHE A 83 20.46 -23.30 11.71
C PHE A 83 19.46 -23.18 10.55
N LEU A 84 18.94 -21.99 10.27
CA LEU A 84 17.99 -21.76 9.17
C LEU A 84 18.65 -21.44 7.82
N ALA A 85 19.98 -21.33 7.78
CA ALA A 85 20.76 -21.04 6.57
C ALA A 85 20.36 -19.72 5.86
N PHE A 86 19.88 -18.72 6.60
CA PHE A 86 19.60 -17.41 6.01
C PHE A 86 20.89 -16.64 5.76
N SER A 87 20.88 -15.82 4.71
CA SER A 87 22.01 -14.94 4.40
C SER A 87 21.82 -13.59 5.06
N VAL A 88 22.90 -13.01 5.59
CA VAL A 88 22.90 -11.63 6.06
C VAL A 88 22.98 -10.68 4.86
N GLU A 89 22.02 -9.77 4.75
CA GLU A 89 21.95 -8.78 3.67
C GLU A 89 22.34 -7.38 4.14
N PHE A 90 22.15 -7.08 5.43
CA PHE A 90 22.56 -5.80 6.02
C PHE A 90 22.81 -5.92 7.52
N GLU A 91 23.80 -5.18 8.02
CA GLU A 91 24.06 -5.01 9.45
C GLU A 91 24.19 -3.51 9.75
N HIS A 92 23.47 -3.02 10.77
CA HIS A 92 23.63 -1.65 11.23
C HIS A 92 23.50 -1.52 12.74
N ARG A 93 24.52 -0.89 13.31
CA ARG A 93 24.56 -0.50 14.72
C ARG A 93 24.85 0.98 14.81
N PHE A 94 23.99 1.71 15.50
CA PHE A 94 24.12 3.16 15.68
C PHE A 94 25.22 3.55 16.67
N ALA A 95 25.38 2.78 17.74
CA ALA A 95 26.43 2.94 18.75
C ALA A 95 26.69 1.59 19.46
N PRO A 96 27.87 1.36 20.06
CA PRO A 96 28.24 0.08 20.67
C PRO A 96 27.23 -0.47 21.69
N ASP A 97 26.55 0.42 22.41
CA ASP A 97 25.57 0.14 23.46
C ASP A 97 24.10 0.07 22.96
N LEU A 98 23.89 0.33 21.67
CA LEU A 98 22.56 0.34 21.04
C LEU A 98 22.24 -0.98 20.31
N PRO A 99 20.94 -1.26 20.09
CA PRO A 99 20.46 -2.42 19.34
C PRO A 99 21.13 -2.58 17.97
N LEU A 100 21.43 -3.82 17.61
CA LEU A 100 21.86 -4.19 16.27
C LEU A 100 20.62 -4.44 15.39
N TYR A 101 20.60 -3.83 14.22
CA TYR A 101 19.64 -4.13 13.17
C TYR A 101 20.30 -5.09 12.18
N LEU A 102 19.66 -6.24 11.97
CA LEU A 102 20.13 -7.28 11.07
C LEU A 102 19.05 -7.54 10.01
N GLY A 103 19.39 -7.39 8.74
CA GLY A 103 18.57 -7.85 7.62
C GLY A 103 19.04 -9.22 7.21
N ILE A 104 18.11 -10.17 7.19
CA ILE A 104 18.35 -11.55 6.77
C ILE A 104 17.38 -11.94 5.68
N GLY A 105 17.86 -12.64 4.67
CA GLY A 105 17.08 -13.07 3.51
C GLY A 105 17.27 -14.56 3.25
N GLU A 106 16.20 -15.20 2.77
CA GLU A 106 16.23 -16.52 2.16
C GLU A 106 15.86 -16.37 0.67
N THR A 107 16.37 -17.24 -0.19
CA THR A 107 16.03 -17.27 -1.62
C THR A 107 14.52 -17.39 -1.88
N ALA A 108 13.76 -17.99 -0.95
CA ALA A 108 12.30 -18.02 -0.97
C ALA A 108 11.63 -16.81 -0.30
N CYS A 109 12.32 -16.12 0.63
CA CYS A 109 11.79 -14.98 1.40
C CYS A 109 12.78 -13.80 1.44
N ARG A 110 12.63 -12.87 0.49
CA ARG A 110 13.71 -11.97 0.11
C ARG A 110 14.16 -10.99 1.19
N PHE A 111 13.37 -10.65 2.21
CA PHE A 111 13.86 -9.82 3.33
C PHE A 111 13.02 -10.04 4.58
N THR A 112 13.64 -10.45 5.70
CA THR A 112 13.11 -10.36 7.06
C THR A 112 14.00 -9.39 7.84
N SER A 113 13.42 -8.37 8.46
CA SER A 113 14.20 -7.44 9.31
C SER A 113 14.17 -7.95 10.75
N LEU A 114 15.32 -8.34 11.30
CA LEU A 114 15.48 -8.74 12.69
C LEU A 114 16.07 -7.56 13.49
N ASN A 115 15.34 -7.13 14.51
CA ASN A 115 15.81 -6.16 15.49
C ASN A 115 16.39 -6.90 16.70
N ILE A 116 17.67 -6.72 16.99
CA ILE A 116 18.33 -7.35 18.14
C ILE A 116 18.59 -6.28 19.19
N THR A 117 17.83 -6.29 20.28
CA THR A 117 17.97 -5.33 21.38
C THR A 117 18.85 -5.88 22.50
N ALA A 118 20.03 -5.29 22.74
CA ALA A 118 20.92 -5.71 23.83
C ALA A 118 20.64 -5.02 25.19
N THR A 119 19.69 -4.07 25.27
CA THR A 119 19.38 -3.29 26.51
C THR A 119 17.90 -2.91 26.61
N PRO A 120 17.30 -2.78 27.81
CA PRO A 120 15.84 -2.63 27.99
C PRO A 120 15.34 -1.19 27.78
N ALA A 121 15.83 -0.46 26.77
CA ALA A 121 15.42 0.93 26.52
C ALA A 121 14.92 1.14 25.08
N ARG A 122 13.64 1.53 24.98
CA ARG A 122 12.91 2.08 23.81
C ARG A 122 13.39 1.63 22.42
N VAL A 123 12.64 0.71 21.81
CA VAL A 123 12.71 0.44 20.37
C VAL A 123 12.11 1.63 19.62
N ARG A 124 12.91 2.36 18.85
CA ARG A 124 12.39 3.21 17.77
C ARG A 124 12.31 2.34 16.51
N GLN A 125 11.10 2.09 16.02
CA GLN A 125 10.88 1.35 14.79
C GLN A 125 11.29 2.21 13.60
N PHE A 126 12.44 1.90 12.98
CA PHE A 126 12.83 2.46 11.70
C PHE A 126 12.55 1.41 10.62
N SER A 127 11.51 1.66 9.82
CA SER A 127 11.25 0.87 8.61
C SER A 127 12.14 1.41 7.50
N TYR A 128 13.29 0.77 7.28
CA TYR A 128 14.12 1.07 6.12
C TYR A 128 13.47 0.46 4.87
N ARG A 129 12.84 1.29 4.04
CA ARG A 129 12.61 0.95 2.63
C ARG A 129 13.97 1.03 1.94
N CYS A 130 14.69 -0.09 1.88
CA CYS A 130 15.89 -0.15 1.06
C CYS A 130 15.44 -0.08 -0.40
N ALA A 131 15.74 1.04 -1.06
CA ALA A 131 15.46 1.23 -2.48
C ALA A 131 16.12 0.11 -3.29
N THR A 132 15.40 -0.39 -4.29
CA THR A 132 15.90 -1.25 -5.35
C THR A 132 17.27 -0.77 -5.85
N LEU A 133 18.34 -1.47 -5.47
CA LEU A 133 19.57 -1.47 -6.25
C LEU A 133 19.37 -2.46 -7.40
N ASN A 134 18.84 -1.95 -8.51
CA ASN A 134 19.03 -2.58 -9.81
C ASN A 134 20.53 -2.56 -10.09
N TYR A 135 21.22 -3.66 -9.82
CA TYR A 135 22.58 -3.88 -10.28
C TYR A 135 22.49 -4.29 -11.76
N SER A 136 22.53 -3.30 -12.65
CA SER A 136 22.79 -3.50 -14.08
C SER A 136 24.15 -2.91 -14.41
N GLY A 137 25.10 -3.80 -14.75
CA GLY A 137 26.29 -3.46 -15.52
C GLY A 137 27.60 -3.44 -14.75
N MET A 138 28.42 -4.47 -14.98
CA MET A 138 29.82 -4.30 -15.40
C MET A 138 30.39 -5.69 -15.78
N SER A 139 30.39 -5.96 -17.09
CA SER A 139 31.42 -6.73 -17.79
C SER A 139 32.13 -5.79 -18.74
#